data_AF-A0A656AMF7-F1
#
_entry.id   AF-A0A656AMF7-F1
#
_cell.length_a   1.000
_cell.length_b   1.000
_cell.length_c   1.000
_cell.angle_alpha   90.00
_cell.angle_beta   90.00
_cell.angle_gamma   90.00
#
_symmetry.space_group_name_H-M   'P 1'
#
loop_
_entity.id
_entity.type
_entity.pdbx_description
1 polymer ?
#
loop_
_entity_poly.entity_id
_entity_poly.type
_entity_poly.pdbx_seq_one_letter_code
_entity_poly.pdbx_strand_id
1 'polypeptide(L)'
;MLTEALNQYPRIFAVHINLNLPSDFGEDYLTVFAHFFRILESATNELCKDKYTDRTYRYQQTVIRYIWAKESKSTSKHHHLILLFDRDLFQNLGTGREGWGRFLYKKVRKTWDRVVEAYYRQPCSGLAYSPTNEGFELFSDTESFPLQLNEFFYRISRLAKPTANRNAHPNKSFGCSHDSP
;
A
#
# COMPACT_ATOMS: atom_id res chain seq x y z
N MET A 1 -7.52 -4.65 11.50
CA MET A 1 -6.43 -4.26 10.57
C MET A 1 -5.44 -3.25 11.16
N LEU A 2 -5.70 -1.93 11.28
CA LEU A 2 -4.64 -0.99 11.73
C LEU A 2 -4.11 -1.31 13.14
N THR A 3 -4.98 -1.68 14.06
CA THR A 3 -4.59 -2.13 15.41
C THR A 3 -3.72 -3.39 15.36
N GLU A 4 -4.03 -4.37 14.51
CA GLU A 4 -3.17 -5.55 14.32
C GLU A 4 -1.81 -5.15 13.75
N ALA A 5 -1.80 -4.22 12.80
CA ALA A 5 -0.58 -3.69 12.22
C ALA A 5 0.29 -3.06 13.31
N LEU A 6 -0.30 -2.24 14.20
CA LEU A 6 0.43 -1.55 15.27
C LEU A 6 0.87 -2.50 16.40
N ASN A 7 0.09 -3.55 16.66
CA ASN A 7 0.49 -4.61 17.58
C ASN A 7 1.70 -5.38 17.06
N GLN A 8 1.81 -5.54 15.74
CA GLN A 8 2.95 -6.18 15.09
C GLN A 8 4.14 -5.22 14.95
N TYR A 9 3.89 -4.00 14.50
CA TYR A 9 4.89 -2.98 14.23
C TYR A 9 4.57 -1.71 15.02
N PRO A 10 5.30 -1.42 16.12
CA PRO A 10 5.08 -0.20 16.89
C PRO A 10 5.29 1.08 16.06
N ARG A 11 6.07 0.98 14.98
CA ARG A 11 6.33 2.07 14.05
C ARG A 11 5.94 1.65 12.65
N ILE A 12 4.86 2.23 12.14
CA ILE A 12 4.34 1.99 10.81
C ILE A 12 4.62 3.17 9.91
N PHE A 13 4.81 2.87 8.64
CA PHE A 13 4.57 3.85 7.59
C PHE A 13 3.52 3.37 6.62
N ALA A 14 2.55 4.24 6.42
CA ALA A 14 1.46 4.01 5.51
C ALA A 14 1.71 4.75 4.20
N VAL A 15 1.64 4.01 3.09
CA VAL A 15 1.89 4.53 1.75
C VAL A 15 0.57 4.56 1.00
N HIS A 16 0.10 5.75 0.63
CA HIS A 16 -1.08 5.91 -0.24
C HIS A 16 -0.69 5.99 -1.71
N ILE A 17 -1.22 5.06 -2.49
CA ILE A 17 -0.95 4.91 -3.92
C ILE A 17 -2.28 4.74 -4.67
N ASN A 18 -2.38 5.40 -5.81
CA ASN A 18 -3.40 5.16 -6.79
C ASN A 18 -2.86 4.18 -7.81
N LEU A 19 -3.55 3.06 -7.99
CA LEU A 19 -3.27 2.05 -8.99
C LEU A 19 -4.26 2.21 -10.14
N ASN A 20 -3.72 2.43 -11.32
CA ASN A 20 -4.42 2.51 -12.59
C ASN A 20 -4.20 1.23 -13.37
N LEU A 21 -5.17 0.93 -14.23
CA LEU A 21 -5.06 -0.09 -15.27
C LEU A 21 -5.34 0.58 -16.63
N PRO A 22 -4.78 0.05 -17.72
CA PRO A 22 -5.20 0.43 -19.07
C PRO A 22 -6.73 0.32 -19.24
N SER A 23 -7.32 1.17 -20.08
CA SER A 23 -8.77 1.21 -20.29
C SER A 23 -9.33 -0.06 -20.92
N ASP A 24 -8.51 -0.72 -21.73
CA ASP A 24 -8.76 -1.97 -22.45
C ASP A 24 -8.17 -3.19 -21.71
N PHE A 25 -7.79 -3.02 -20.44
CA PHE A 25 -7.26 -4.12 -19.63
C PHE A 25 -8.35 -5.18 -19.38
N GLY A 26 -8.23 -6.30 -20.09
CA GLY A 26 -9.23 -7.37 -20.12
C GLY A 26 -9.10 -8.43 -19.03
N GLU A 27 -8.03 -8.39 -18.24
CA GLU A 27 -7.74 -9.40 -17.22
C GLU A 27 -8.49 -9.14 -15.90
N ASP A 28 -8.70 -10.21 -15.13
CA ASP A 28 -9.31 -10.11 -13.80
C ASP A 28 -8.42 -9.32 -12.83
N TYR A 29 -8.95 -8.20 -12.33
CA TYR A 29 -8.23 -7.33 -11.41
C TYR A 29 -7.84 -8.06 -10.12
N LEU A 30 -8.66 -8.98 -9.59
CA LEU A 30 -8.34 -9.67 -8.34
C LEU A 30 -7.07 -10.51 -8.49
N THR A 31 -6.95 -11.22 -9.61
CA THR A 31 -5.76 -12.00 -9.96
C THR A 31 -4.51 -11.12 -10.07
N VAL A 32 -4.61 -9.96 -10.72
CA VAL A 32 -3.49 -9.02 -10.89
C VAL A 32 -3.06 -8.43 -9.55
N PHE A 33 -4.01 -8.05 -8.70
CA PHE A 33 -3.74 -7.56 -7.35
C PHE A 33 -3.08 -8.62 -6.48
N ALA A 34 -3.58 -9.87 -6.51
CA ALA A 34 -2.97 -10.97 -5.76
C ALA A 34 -1.53 -11.22 -6.20
N HIS A 35 -1.25 -11.18 -7.51
CA HIS A 35 0.11 -11.30 -8.02
C HIS A 35 0.98 -10.12 -7.55
N PHE A 36 0.47 -8.89 -7.60
CA PHE A 36 1.16 -7.71 -7.11
C PHE A 36 1.57 -7.83 -5.63
N PHE A 37 0.64 -8.22 -4.75
CA PHE A 37 0.95 -8.41 -3.33
C PHE A 37 2.00 -9.49 -3.12
N ARG A 38 1.88 -10.64 -3.80
CA ARG A 38 2.86 -11.73 -3.70
C ARG A 38 4.28 -11.28 -4.03
N ILE A 39 4.46 -10.50 -5.10
CA ILE A 39 5.79 -9.98 -5.47
C ILE A 39 6.27 -8.95 -4.45
N LEU A 40 5.39 -8.05 -3.99
CA LEU A 40 5.75 -7.02 -3.04
C LEU A 40 6.14 -7.61 -1.67
N GLU A 41 5.40 -8.60 -1.18
CA GLU A 41 5.68 -9.35 0.04
C GLU A 41 6.99 -10.12 -0.07
N SER A 42 7.21 -10.88 -1.16
CA SER A 42 8.48 -11.58 -1.39
C SER A 42 9.67 -10.62 -1.34
N ALA A 43 9.58 -9.50 -2.07
CA ALA A 43 10.67 -8.53 -2.13
C ALA A 43 10.87 -7.75 -0.83
N THR A 44 9.87 -7.73 0.07
CA THR A 44 9.97 -7.11 1.40
C THR A 44 10.53 -8.11 2.41
N ASN A 45 10.14 -9.37 2.31
CA ASN A 45 10.69 -10.48 3.07
C ASN A 45 12.18 -10.71 2.79
N GLU A 46 12.62 -10.55 1.53
CA GLU A 46 14.05 -10.57 1.18
C GLU A 46 14.82 -9.45 1.88
N LEU A 47 14.34 -8.20 1.81
CA LEU A 47 14.96 -7.08 2.52
C LEU A 47 15.01 -7.30 4.03
N CYS A 48 13.99 -7.94 4.59
CA CYS A 48 13.92 -8.30 5.99
C CYS A 48 15.00 -9.33 6.35
N LYS A 49 15.11 -10.43 5.57
CA LYS A 49 16.16 -11.44 5.77
C LYS A 49 17.55 -10.82 5.67
N ASP A 50 17.81 -10.00 4.67
CA ASP A 50 19.12 -9.36 4.46
C ASP A 50 19.50 -8.41 5.61
N LYS A 51 18.51 -7.75 6.21
CA LYS A 51 18.75 -6.82 7.31
C LYS A 51 18.99 -7.51 8.65
N TYR A 52 18.34 -8.65 8.87
CA TYR A 52 18.34 -9.33 10.16
C TYR A 52 19.02 -10.71 10.07
N THR A 53 19.95 -10.91 9.15
CA THR A 53 20.70 -12.16 8.93
C THR A 53 21.36 -12.68 10.21
N ASP A 54 21.86 -11.79 11.08
CA ASP A 54 22.57 -12.13 12.32
C ASP A 54 21.76 -11.87 13.60
N ARG A 55 20.46 -11.56 13.48
CA ARG A 55 19.58 -11.25 14.61
C ARG A 55 18.29 -12.03 14.49
N THR A 56 17.73 -12.47 15.62
CA THR A 56 16.34 -12.93 15.66
C THR A 56 15.44 -11.74 15.37
N TYR A 57 15.12 -11.48 14.10
CA TYR A 57 14.03 -10.58 13.78
C TYR A 57 12.77 -11.13 14.42
N ARG A 58 11.99 -10.26 15.05
CA ARG A 58 10.84 -10.65 15.87
C ARG A 58 9.78 -11.39 15.05
N TYR A 59 9.77 -11.22 13.73
CA TYR A 59 8.83 -11.86 12.81
C TYR A 59 9.60 -12.64 11.74
N GLN A 60 9.30 -13.91 11.51
CA GLN A 60 9.99 -14.67 10.45
C GLN A 60 9.65 -14.17 9.03
N GLN A 61 8.54 -13.43 8.90
CA GLN A 61 8.04 -12.83 7.67
C GLN A 61 7.45 -11.44 7.96
N THR A 62 7.74 -10.47 7.09
CA THR A 62 7.05 -9.18 7.06
C THR A 62 5.67 -9.36 6.43
N VAL A 63 4.64 -8.86 7.12
CA VAL A 63 3.25 -8.86 6.64
C VAL A 63 2.93 -7.46 6.16
N ILE A 64 2.64 -7.31 4.87
CA ILE A 64 2.18 -6.04 4.31
C ILE A 64 0.66 -5.99 4.43
N ARG A 65 0.17 -5.23 5.40
CA ARG A 65 -1.28 -5.02 5.55
C ARG A 65 -1.74 -3.90 4.63
N TYR A 66 -2.95 -4.00 4.09
CA TYR A 66 -3.46 -2.99 3.17
C TYR A 66 -4.95 -2.68 3.29
N ILE A 67 -5.31 -1.47 2.90
CA ILE A 67 -6.68 -1.00 2.69
C ILE A 67 -6.82 -0.66 1.22
N TRP A 68 -7.89 -1.12 0.58
CA TRP A 68 -8.20 -0.73 -0.79
C TRP A 68 -9.60 -0.14 -0.92
N ALA A 69 -9.71 0.82 -1.84
CA ALA A 69 -10.98 1.41 -2.24
C ALA A 69 -11.03 1.49 -3.77
N LYS A 70 -12.20 1.21 -4.35
CA LYS A 70 -12.43 1.33 -5.79
C LYS A 70 -13.23 2.60 -6.07
N GLU A 71 -12.65 3.53 -6.82
CA GLU A 71 -13.39 4.66 -7.37
C GLU A 71 -13.95 4.26 -8.75
N SER A 72 -15.27 4.25 -8.87
CA SER A 72 -15.96 4.08 -10.15
C SER A 72 -16.31 5.48 -10.69
N LYS A 73 -15.44 6.03 -11.53
CA LYS A 73 -15.81 7.09 -12.47
C LYS A 73 -15.87 6.51 -13.87
N SER A 74 -16.72 7.10 -14.71
CA SER A 74 -17.24 6.52 -15.96
C SER A 74 -16.21 6.12 -17.03
N THR A 75 -14.94 6.50 -16.88
CA THR A 75 -13.88 6.26 -17.88
C THR A 75 -12.59 5.66 -17.33
N SER A 76 -12.39 5.65 -16.00
CA SER A 76 -11.13 5.19 -15.38
C SER A 76 -11.41 4.44 -14.07
N LYS A 77 -10.90 3.20 -13.96
CA LYS A 77 -10.96 2.40 -12.73
C LYS A 77 -9.73 2.72 -11.88
N HIS A 78 -9.87 3.65 -10.94
CA HIS A 78 -8.82 3.94 -9.97
C HIS A 78 -9.02 3.09 -8.73
N HIS A 79 -7.95 2.44 -8.28
CA HIS A 79 -7.93 1.79 -6.97
C HIS A 79 -7.02 2.59 -6.05
N HIS A 80 -7.59 3.12 -4.97
CA HIS A 80 -6.78 3.65 -3.88
C HIS A 80 -6.29 2.47 -3.06
N LEU A 81 -4.99 2.45 -2.80
CA LEU A 81 -4.35 1.46 -1.98
C LEU A 81 -3.53 2.15 -0.89
N ILE A 82 -3.71 1.68 0.34
CA ILE A 82 -2.93 2.11 1.50
C ILE A 82 -2.17 0.89 1.98
N LEU A 83 -0.86 0.95 1.90
CA LEU A 83 0.04 -0.14 2.30
C LEU A 83 0.69 0.22 3.63
N LEU A 84 0.65 -0.67 4.61
CA LEU A 84 1.28 -0.49 5.92
C LEU A 84 2.57 -1.31 5.98
N PHE A 85 3.69 -0.62 6.22
CA PHE A 85 5.00 -1.23 6.34
C PHE A 85 5.58 -1.05 7.74
N ASP A 86 6.37 -2.03 8.19
CA ASP A 86 7.28 -1.85 9.32
C ASP A 86 8.29 -0.75 8.98
N ARG A 87 8.25 0.37 9.70
CA ARG A 87 9.18 1.48 9.49
C ARG A 87 10.60 1.08 9.83
N ASP A 88 10.79 0.20 10.82
CA ASP A 88 12.12 -0.13 11.30
C ASP A 88 12.88 -0.97 10.28
N LEU A 89 12.21 -1.72 9.40
CA LEU A 89 12.82 -2.40 8.26
C LEU A 89 13.61 -1.43 7.36
N PHE A 90 13.15 -0.19 7.20
CA PHE A 90 13.73 0.78 6.25
C PHE A 90 14.59 1.88 6.90
N GLN A 91 14.88 1.80 8.21
CA GLN A 91 15.60 2.86 8.93
C GLN A 91 16.95 3.28 8.32
N ASN A 92 17.63 2.37 7.59
CA ASN A 92 18.95 2.62 7.00
C ASN A 92 18.86 3.42 5.69
N LEU A 93 17.65 3.61 5.16
CA LEU A 93 17.40 4.37 3.93
C LEU A 93 17.16 5.87 4.19
N GLY A 94 17.57 6.35 5.36
CA GLY A 94 17.34 7.71 5.83
C GLY A 94 16.00 7.88 6.56
N THR A 95 15.75 9.10 7.05
CA THR A 95 14.52 9.45 7.76
C THR A 95 13.53 10.16 6.85
N GLY A 96 12.24 9.97 7.14
CA GLY A 96 11.15 10.66 6.46
C GLY A 96 11.01 10.41 4.96
N ARG A 97 10.22 11.29 4.33
CA ARG A 97 9.75 11.19 2.94
C ARG A 97 10.87 11.11 1.90
N GLU A 98 11.91 11.93 2.06
CA GLU A 98 12.98 12.13 1.07
C GLU A 98 13.87 10.89 0.89
N GLY A 99 14.11 10.14 1.97
CA GLY A 99 14.92 8.92 1.95
C GLY A 99 14.08 7.68 1.65
N TRP A 100 13.54 7.08 2.71
CA TRP A 100 12.95 5.76 2.64
C TRP A 100 11.53 5.75 2.05
N GLY A 101 10.76 6.82 2.25
CA GLY A 101 9.43 6.97 1.64
C GLY A 101 9.52 6.94 0.11
N ARG A 102 10.44 7.72 -0.46
CA ARG A 102 10.76 7.70 -1.91
C ARG A 102 11.16 6.30 -2.40
N PHE A 103 11.96 5.56 -1.61
CA PHE A 103 12.34 4.20 -1.95
C PHE A 103 11.12 3.27 -2.03
N LEU A 104 10.22 3.31 -1.04
CA LEU A 104 9.00 2.52 -1.03
C LEU A 104 8.09 2.86 -2.20
N TYR A 105 7.85 4.14 -2.48
CA TYR A 105 7.06 4.55 -3.64
C TYR A 105 7.63 4.03 -4.95
N LYS A 106 8.96 4.14 -5.13
CA LYS A 106 9.63 3.63 -6.32
C LYS A 106 9.50 2.12 -6.42
N LYS A 107 9.66 1.39 -5.31
CA LYS A 107 9.55 -0.07 -5.28
C LYS A 107 8.12 -0.52 -5.60
N VAL A 108 7.12 0.04 -4.93
CA VAL A 108 5.71 -0.29 -5.19
C VAL A 108 5.32 0.03 -6.63
N ARG A 109 5.68 1.22 -7.13
CA ARG A 109 5.35 1.63 -8.50
C ARG A 109 5.96 0.69 -9.54
N LYS A 110 7.26 0.37 -9.39
CA LYS A 110 7.93 -0.58 -10.28
C LYS A 110 7.31 -1.97 -10.23
N THR A 111 6.93 -2.45 -9.05
CA THR A 111 6.28 -3.74 -8.89
C THR A 111 4.91 -3.76 -9.57
N TRP A 112 4.10 -2.71 -9.39
CA TRP A 112 2.81 -2.60 -10.05
C TRP A 112 2.93 -2.56 -11.57
N ASP A 113 3.75 -1.65 -12.10
CA ASP A 113 3.98 -1.49 -13.54
C ASP A 113 4.41 -2.85 -14.14
N ARG A 114 5.42 -3.52 -13.55
CA ARG A 114 5.91 -4.83 -14.00
C ARG A 114 4.82 -5.92 -13.99
N VAL A 115 3.98 -5.95 -12.96
CA VAL A 115 2.92 -6.96 -12.86
C VAL A 115 1.88 -6.70 -13.93
N VAL A 116 1.44 -5.45 -14.11
CA VAL A 116 0.48 -5.11 -15.17
C VAL A 116 1.04 -5.42 -16.55
N GLU A 117 2.31 -5.10 -16.84
CA GLU A 117 2.97 -5.43 -18.11
C GLU A 117 2.94 -6.93 -18.41
N ALA A 118 3.12 -7.78 -17.40
CA ALA A 118 3.10 -9.24 -17.58
C ALA A 118 1.74 -9.77 -18.02
N TYR A 119 0.64 -9.12 -17.60
CA TYR A 119 -0.71 -9.46 -18.00
C TYR A 119 -1.15 -8.76 -19.30
N TYR A 120 -0.80 -7.48 -19.44
CA TYR A 120 -1.21 -6.64 -20.57
C TYR A 120 -0.39 -6.92 -21.84
N ARG A 121 0.81 -7.51 -21.71
CA ARG A 121 1.75 -7.80 -22.80
C ARG A 121 2.19 -6.57 -23.62
N GLN A 122 2.13 -5.38 -23.01
CA GLN A 122 2.68 -4.15 -23.56
C GLN A 122 3.41 -3.38 -22.45
N PRO A 123 4.45 -2.60 -22.78
CA PRO A 123 5.12 -1.74 -21.82
C PRO A 123 4.14 -0.76 -21.16
N CYS A 124 4.22 -0.64 -19.84
CA CYS A 124 3.39 0.23 -19.03
C CYS A 124 4.29 0.99 -18.06
N SER A 125 4.12 2.31 -17.96
CA SER A 125 4.84 3.10 -16.96
C SER A 125 3.94 4.11 -16.30
N GLY A 126 4.08 4.27 -14.98
CA GLY A 126 3.28 5.24 -14.23
C GLY A 126 1.83 4.86 -14.05
N LEU A 127 1.53 3.56 -14.06
CA LEU A 127 0.20 3.09 -13.68
C LEU A 127 -0.02 3.19 -12.18
N ALA A 128 1.05 3.19 -11.39
CA ALA A 128 1.00 3.52 -9.98
C ALA A 128 1.58 4.92 -9.72
N TYR A 129 0.86 5.75 -8.97
CA TYR A 129 1.35 7.04 -8.53
C TYR A 129 0.75 7.42 -7.18
N SER A 130 1.49 8.20 -6.40
CA SER A 130 0.93 8.77 -5.18
C SER A 130 0.25 10.10 -5.52
N PRO A 131 -1.03 10.29 -5.18
CA PRO A 131 -1.76 11.51 -5.54
C PRO A 131 -1.24 12.74 -4.80
N THR A 132 -0.72 12.57 -3.58
CA THR A 132 -0.11 13.65 -2.79
C THR A 132 1.39 13.47 -2.61
N ASN A 133 1.94 12.32 -3.02
CA ASN A 133 3.33 11.92 -2.77
C ASN A 133 3.65 11.94 -1.25
N GLU A 134 2.65 11.79 -0.39
CA GLU A 134 2.74 11.84 1.07
C GLU A 134 2.48 10.45 1.64
N GLY A 135 3.43 9.95 2.43
CA GLY A 135 3.24 8.79 3.29
C GLY A 135 3.04 9.24 4.74
N PHE A 136 2.43 8.39 5.54
CA PHE A 136 2.09 8.71 6.93
C PHE A 136 2.95 7.89 7.88
N GLU A 137 3.58 8.56 8.83
CA GLU A 137 4.31 7.90 9.92
C GLU A 137 3.37 7.75 11.12
N LEU A 138 3.27 6.52 11.64
CA LEU A 138 2.43 6.15 12.79
C LEU A 138 3.31 5.45 13.81
N PHE A 139 3.77 6.16 14.83
CA PHE A 139 4.69 5.66 15.84
C PHE A 139 3.97 5.51 17.17
N SER A 140 3.42 4.33 17.47
CA SER A 140 2.63 4.11 18.69
C SER A 140 3.43 4.27 19.98
N ASP A 141 4.76 4.32 19.88
CA ASP A 141 5.69 4.51 20.98
C ASP A 141 6.10 5.97 21.22
N THR A 142 5.48 6.95 20.54
CA THR A 142 5.79 8.38 20.69
C THR A 142 4.59 9.21 21.16
N GLU A 143 4.87 10.34 21.82
CA GLU A 143 3.83 11.29 22.25
C GLU A 143 3.06 11.92 21.08
N SER A 144 3.67 11.96 19.88
CA SER A 144 3.03 12.46 18.66
C SER A 144 1.99 11.51 18.06
N PHE A 145 1.89 10.26 18.54
CA PHE A 145 1.02 9.24 17.96
C PHE A 145 -0.44 9.68 17.80
N PRO A 146 -1.11 10.32 18.79
CA PRO A 146 -2.51 10.71 18.63
C PRO A 146 -2.71 11.71 17.48
N LEU A 147 -1.77 12.64 17.28
CA LEU A 147 -1.81 13.62 16.19
C LEU A 147 -1.56 12.95 14.84
N GLN A 148 -0.57 12.05 14.76
CA GLN A 148 -0.28 11.26 13.56
C GLN A 148 -1.48 10.40 13.14
N LEU A 149 -2.12 9.74 14.12
CA LEU A 149 -3.28 8.88 13.90
C LEU A 149 -4.49 9.70 13.41
N ASN A 150 -4.73 10.87 14.00
CA ASN A 150 -5.80 11.76 13.58
C ASN A 150 -5.60 12.26 12.14
N GLU A 151 -4.39 12.74 11.81
CA GLU A 151 -4.08 13.18 10.44
C GLU A 151 -4.23 12.03 9.42
N PHE A 152 -3.77 10.83 9.77
CA PHE A 152 -3.93 9.63 8.96
C PHE A 152 -5.41 9.33 8.67
N PHE A 153 -6.26 9.26 9.70
CA PHE A 153 -7.69 9.00 9.52
C PHE A 153 -8.40 10.12 8.77
N TYR A 154 -8.08 11.38 9.08
CA TYR A 154 -8.63 12.53 8.36
C TYR A 154 -8.35 12.42 6.86
N ARG A 155 -7.09 12.17 6.46
CA ARG A 155 -6.70 12.06 5.05
C ARG A 155 -7.33 10.87 4.35
N ILE A 156 -7.40 9.71 5.02
CA ILE A 156 -8.00 8.51 4.43
C ILE A 156 -9.50 8.65 4.27
N SER A 157 -10.19 9.28 5.23
CA SER A 157 -11.63 9.53 5.14
C SER A 157 -11.99 10.34 3.89
N ARG A 158 -11.07 11.17 3.40
CA ARG A 158 -11.22 11.97 2.17
C ARG A 158 -11.04 11.17 0.88
N LEU A 159 -10.39 10.01 0.93
CA LEU A 159 -10.31 9.07 -0.19
C LEU A 159 -11.67 8.43 -0.47
N ALA A 160 -12.49 8.29 0.56
CA ALA A 160 -13.81 7.67 0.48
C ALA A 160 -14.92 8.65 0.05
N LYS A 161 -14.62 9.70 -0.73
CA LYS A 161 -15.68 10.59 -1.23
C LYS A 161 -16.74 9.74 -1.95
N PRO A 162 -18.01 9.73 -1.49
CA PRO A 162 -19.05 9.01 -2.18
C PRO A 162 -19.17 9.59 -3.57
N THR A 163 -18.96 8.78 -4.60
CA THR A 163 -19.52 9.12 -5.90
C THR A 163 -21.02 9.10 -5.71
N ALA A 164 -21.64 10.29 -5.71
CA ALA A 164 -23.08 10.45 -5.71
C ALA A 164 -23.63 9.98 -7.06
N ASN A 165 -23.54 8.67 -7.33
CA ASN A 165 -24.19 8.06 -8.46
C ASN A 165 -25.25 7.12 -7.89
N ARG A 166 -26.48 7.62 -7.87
CA ARG A 166 -27.70 6.97 -7.32
C ARG A 166 -28.04 5.60 -7.93
N ASN A 167 -27.24 5.12 -8.89
CA ASN A 167 -27.51 3.94 -9.71
C ASN A 167 -26.43 2.84 -9.59
N ALA A 168 -25.44 2.97 -8.69
CA ALA A 168 -24.42 1.94 -8.53
C ALA A 168 -24.95 0.79 -7.66
N HIS A 169 -25.08 -0.41 -8.25
CA HIS A 169 -25.34 -1.65 -7.51
C HIS A 169 -24.34 -1.84 -6.36
N PRO A 170 -24.73 -2.49 -5.24
CA PRO A 170 -23.89 -2.63 -4.05
C PRO A 170 -22.81 -3.70 -4.28
N ASN A 171 -21.85 -3.41 -5.15
CA ASN A 171 -20.56 -4.10 -5.17
C ASN A 171 -19.67 -3.47 -4.09
N LYS A 172 -18.99 -4.30 -3.29
CA LYS A 172 -18.09 -3.83 -2.22
C LYS A 172 -17.07 -2.84 -2.79
N SER A 173 -17.19 -1.57 -2.43
CA SER A 173 -16.33 -0.47 -2.91
C SER A 173 -15.08 -0.25 -2.03
N PHE A 174 -14.99 -0.99 -0.92
CA PHE A 174 -13.91 -0.92 0.06
C PHE A 174 -13.58 -2.31 0.62
N GLY A 175 -12.33 -2.54 0.98
CA GLY A 175 -11.87 -3.75 1.69
C GLY A 175 -10.52 -3.56 2.36
N CYS A 176 -10.12 -4.52 3.20
CA CYS A 176 -8.77 -4.56 3.78
C CYS A 176 -8.30 -6.01 3.99
N SER A 177 -6.98 -6.19 4.05
CA SER A 177 -6.38 -7.49 4.40
C SER A 177 -6.67 -7.80 5.87
N HIS A 178 -7.35 -8.91 6.14
CA HIS A 178 -7.63 -9.40 7.50
C HIS A 178 -6.68 -10.53 7.92
N ASP A 179 -5.74 -10.92 7.06
CA ASP A 179 -4.94 -12.11 7.31
C ASP A 179 -4.08 -11.91 8.57
N SER A 180 -4.39 -12.71 9.57
CA SER A 180 -3.52 -13.04 10.68
C SER A 180 -2.50 -14.08 10.18
N PRO A 181 -1.24 -14.07 10.68
CA PRO A 181 -0.36 -15.21 10.50
C PRO A 181 -0.96 -16.49 11.10
#